data_AF-A0A7C7I5Z1-F1
#
_entry.id   AF-A0A7C7I5Z1-F1
#
_cell.length_a   1.000
_cell.length_b   1.000
_cell.length_c   1.000
_cell.angle_alpha   90.00
_cell.angle_beta   90.00
_cell.angle_gamma   90.00
#
_symmetry.space_group_name_H-M   'P 1'
#
loop_
_entity.id
_entity.type
_entity.pdbx_description
1 polymer ?
#
loop_
_entity_poly.entity_id
_entity_poly.type
_entity_poly.pdbx_seq_one_letter_code
_entity_poly.pdbx_strand_id
1 'polypeptide(L)'
;MLSCSLVSGGRTTTIKVFHVFESFGTETQEIKNSIVMKYDTEGFLTDSTIYSHSLPLSEKYIYVLGPHEGLKLQRNYDREMVLSYRFEHNKFGNRISTTLFGAGDTLYWKEFQKYDDRGNLIKRIRYNPIEAVNPEMMSIKDEPGEMIWGESYNYDSTGTVLEHKELYNNYVLVITTYDLDSLNIPKKRGEYFDPSVVFQTIFFHNDVGQLTHEVSVGRLGQSIGSKAFEYDILGRRIKTTVYNKNGVIEETLNTVFDDDNFKTYDYYSDSILKLASMREVLLDNQGRIYIEAILDGEERVLEKNVYYYDEKGRIAQIKQYDMIRRGRHDDREIPIRVNTYEYE
;
A
#
# COMPACT_ATOMS: atom_id res chain seq x y z
N MET A 1 -20.17 -14.70 -44.39
CA MET A 1 -19.55 -15.28 -43.18
C MET A 1 -19.12 -14.13 -42.30
N LEU A 2 -19.79 -13.96 -41.16
CA LEU A 2 -19.52 -12.91 -40.19
C LEU A 2 -19.36 -13.62 -38.85
N SER A 3 -18.15 -13.57 -38.29
CA SER A 3 -17.80 -13.87 -36.89
C SER A 3 -16.28 -14.02 -36.83
N CYS A 4 -15.53 -13.54 -35.85
CA CYS A 4 -15.78 -12.70 -34.68
C CYS A 4 -14.36 -12.35 -34.22
N SER A 5 -13.96 -11.09 -34.21
CA SER A 5 -12.75 -10.66 -33.51
C SER A 5 -13.16 -10.27 -32.09
N LEU A 6 -12.87 -11.15 -31.13
CA LEU A 6 -12.93 -10.85 -29.71
C LEU A 6 -11.82 -9.82 -29.40
N VAL A 7 -12.21 -8.56 -29.18
CA VAL A 7 -11.35 -7.57 -28.53
C VAL A 7 -11.71 -7.58 -27.05
N SER A 8 -11.05 -8.42 -26.26
CA SER A 8 -11.10 -8.32 -24.79
C SER A 8 -10.03 -7.32 -24.34
N GLY A 9 -10.35 -6.04 -24.40
CA GLY A 9 -9.48 -4.98 -23.88
C GLY A 9 -9.56 -4.93 -22.35
N GLY A 10 -8.43 -5.13 -21.67
CA GLY A 10 -8.31 -4.90 -20.23
C GLY A 10 -8.74 -3.48 -19.87
N ARG A 11 -9.42 -3.33 -18.73
CA ARG A 11 -9.89 -2.01 -18.27
C ARG A 11 -8.69 -1.15 -17.88
N THR A 12 -8.79 0.15 -18.12
CA THR A 12 -7.79 1.14 -17.68
C THR A 12 -8.49 2.23 -16.91
N THR A 13 -7.93 2.67 -15.80
CA THR A 13 -8.43 3.80 -15.02
C THR A 13 -7.31 4.82 -14.87
N THR A 14 -7.60 6.07 -15.21
CA THR A 14 -6.65 7.18 -15.06
C THR A 14 -7.15 8.14 -13.99
N ILE A 15 -6.34 8.38 -12.96
CA ILE A 15 -6.58 9.41 -11.95
C ILE A 15 -5.67 10.59 -12.27
N LYS A 16 -6.23 11.78 -12.48
CA LYS A 16 -5.46 13.01 -12.71
C LYS A 16 -5.53 13.89 -11.46
N VAL A 17 -4.37 14.41 -11.06
CA VAL A 17 -4.25 15.33 -9.93
C VAL A 17 -3.93 16.71 -10.48
N PHE A 18 -4.83 17.65 -10.22
CA PHE A 18 -4.69 19.04 -10.63
C PHE A 18 -4.32 19.93 -9.46
N HIS A 19 -3.57 20.98 -9.75
CA HIS A 19 -3.42 22.15 -8.91
C HIS A 19 -4.33 23.24 -9.46
N VAL A 20 -5.24 23.74 -8.63
CA VAL A 20 -6.21 24.77 -9.01
C VAL A 20 -5.80 26.07 -8.35
N PHE A 21 -5.73 27.14 -9.15
CA PHE A 21 -5.46 28.49 -8.65
C PHE A 21 -6.40 29.49 -9.31
N GLU A 22 -6.85 30.47 -8.51
CA GLU A 22 -7.71 31.55 -8.97
C GLU A 22 -6.86 32.82 -9.12
N SER A 23 -6.94 33.47 -10.28
CA SER A 23 -6.29 34.74 -10.54
C SER A 23 -7.23 35.63 -11.34
N PHE A 24 -7.45 36.87 -10.86
CA PHE A 24 -8.32 37.86 -11.50
C PHE A 24 -9.73 37.32 -11.87
N GLY A 25 -10.34 36.52 -10.98
CA GLY A 25 -11.68 35.95 -11.17
C GLY A 25 -11.74 34.82 -12.20
N THR A 26 -10.60 34.28 -12.64
CA THR A 26 -10.51 33.12 -13.52
C THR A 26 -9.85 31.95 -12.78
N GLU A 27 -10.55 30.82 -12.70
CA GLU A 27 -10.00 29.57 -12.18
C GLU A 27 -9.15 28.88 -13.26
N THR A 28 -7.90 28.56 -12.92
CA THR A 28 -6.99 27.81 -13.79
C THR A 28 -6.62 26.49 -13.12
N GLN A 29 -6.71 25.40 -13.91
CA GLN A 29 -6.36 24.06 -13.46
C GLN A 29 -5.10 23.57 -14.19
N GLU A 30 -4.08 23.16 -13.45
CA GLU A 30 -2.83 22.64 -13.98
C GLU A 30 -2.65 21.18 -13.54
N ILE A 31 -2.54 20.24 -14.47
CA ILE A 31 -2.25 18.85 -14.11
C ILE A 31 -0.82 18.75 -13.56
N LYS A 32 -0.67 18.10 -12.41
CA LYS A 32 0.63 17.85 -11.77
C LYS A 32 1.05 16.40 -11.90
N ASN A 33 0.13 15.48 -11.62
CA ASN A 33 0.40 14.06 -11.67
C ASN A 33 -0.75 13.32 -12.34
N SER A 34 -0.46 12.17 -12.92
CA SER A 34 -1.49 11.21 -13.30
C SER A 34 -1.09 9.80 -12.89
N ILE A 35 -2.04 9.03 -12.36
CA ILE A 35 -1.87 7.63 -12.04
C ILE A 35 -2.66 6.84 -13.07
N VAL A 36 -1.99 5.95 -13.80
CA VAL A 36 -2.61 5.04 -14.77
C VAL A 36 -2.60 3.64 -14.18
N MET A 37 -3.78 3.07 -14.03
CA MET A 37 -4.00 1.73 -13.51
C MET A 37 -4.54 0.84 -14.62
N LYS A 38 -3.94 -0.34 -14.81
CA LYS A 38 -4.39 -1.33 -15.80
C LYS A 38 -4.85 -2.59 -15.10
N TYR A 39 -5.89 -3.19 -15.67
CA TYR A 39 -6.50 -4.40 -15.16
C TYR A 39 -6.45 -5.49 -16.22
N ASP A 40 -6.32 -6.74 -15.78
CA ASP A 40 -6.50 -7.89 -16.66
C ASP A 40 -7.99 -8.09 -17.03
N THR A 41 -8.28 -9.17 -17.75
CA THR A 41 -9.64 -9.51 -18.18
C THR A 41 -10.54 -9.97 -17.03
N GLU A 42 -9.97 -10.40 -15.91
CA GLU A 42 -10.69 -10.80 -14.69
C GLU A 42 -10.94 -9.61 -13.75
N GLY A 43 -10.29 -8.47 -14.03
CA GLY A 43 -10.44 -7.21 -13.30
C GLY A 43 -9.41 -7.02 -12.19
N PHE A 44 -8.36 -7.83 -12.13
CA PHE A 44 -7.27 -7.64 -11.17
C PHE A 44 -6.29 -6.57 -11.67
N LEU A 45 -5.84 -5.71 -10.77
CA LEU A 45 -4.90 -4.63 -11.07
C LEU A 45 -3.53 -5.21 -11.41
N THR A 46 -3.07 -5.09 -12.65
CA THR A 46 -1.78 -5.65 -13.11
C THR A 46 -0.66 -4.62 -13.18
N ASP A 47 -1.00 -3.34 -13.34
CA ASP A 47 -0.06 -2.23 -13.41
C ASP A 47 -0.62 -0.98 -12.73
N SER A 48 0.22 -0.24 -12.02
CA SER A 48 -0.08 1.10 -11.54
C SER A 48 1.13 2.00 -11.73
N THR A 49 1.03 2.94 -12.67
CA THR A 49 2.12 3.83 -13.04
C THR A 49 1.80 5.28 -12.72
N ILE A 50 2.70 5.93 -11.98
CA ILE A 50 2.61 7.34 -11.59
C ILE A 50 3.47 8.16 -12.55
N TYR A 51 2.84 9.15 -13.18
CA TYR A 51 3.49 10.13 -14.04
C TYR A 51 3.47 11.51 -13.40
N SER A 52 4.58 12.21 -13.52
CA SER A 52 4.66 13.66 -13.30
C SER A 52 4.44 14.37 -14.63
N HIS A 53 3.74 15.50 -14.60
CA HIS A 53 3.51 16.35 -15.75
C HIS A 53 4.28 17.65 -15.56
N SER A 54 5.19 17.95 -16.49
CA SER A 54 5.97 19.18 -16.47
C SER A 54 5.89 19.85 -17.83
N LEU A 55 5.51 21.13 -17.82
CA LEU A 55 5.67 22.04 -18.95
C LEU A 55 6.48 23.25 -18.47
N PRO A 56 7.56 23.64 -19.15
CA PRO A 56 8.24 24.91 -18.88
C PRO A 56 7.25 26.07 -18.97
N LEU A 57 7.33 27.07 -18.07
CA LEU A 57 6.38 28.20 -18.03
C LEU A 57 6.26 28.91 -19.39
N SER A 58 7.36 29.02 -20.14
CA SER A 58 7.42 29.61 -21.48
C SER A 58 6.61 28.87 -22.54
N GLU A 59 6.32 27.59 -22.31
CA GLU A 59 5.60 26.70 -23.23
C GLU A 59 4.19 26.36 -22.73
N LYS A 60 3.85 26.74 -21.49
CA LYS A 60 2.52 26.52 -20.91
C LYS A 60 1.42 27.28 -21.63
N TYR A 61 1.75 28.34 -22.34
CA TYR A 61 0.77 29.23 -22.94
C TYR A 61 0.98 29.37 -24.44
N ILE A 62 -0.08 29.12 -25.19
CA ILE A 62 -0.15 29.37 -26.63
C ILE A 62 -1.03 30.59 -26.88
N TYR A 63 -0.60 31.48 -27.77
CA TYR A 63 -1.46 32.59 -28.20
C TYR A 63 -2.37 32.10 -29.34
N VAL A 64 -3.68 32.21 -29.15
CA VAL A 64 -4.68 31.81 -30.15
C VAL A 64 -5.23 33.07 -30.83
N LEU A 65 -5.30 33.08 -32.16
CA LEU A 65 -5.88 34.18 -32.96
C LEU A 65 -7.34 33.87 -33.34
N GLY A 66 -8.21 34.89 -33.43
CA GLY A 66 -9.59 34.78 -33.92
C GLY A 66 -10.67 35.23 -32.90
N PRO A 67 -11.94 34.77 -33.03
CA PRO A 67 -13.05 35.21 -32.16
C PRO A 67 -12.88 34.91 -30.66
N HIS A 68 -11.90 34.08 -30.30
CA HIS A 68 -11.50 33.78 -28.93
C HIS A 68 -10.00 34.07 -28.75
N GLU A 69 -9.57 35.23 -29.26
CA GLU A 69 -8.18 35.66 -29.24
C GLU A 69 -7.66 35.85 -27.82
N GLY A 70 -6.42 35.42 -27.60
CA GLY A 70 -5.72 35.61 -26.34
C GLY A 70 -4.79 34.47 -25.99
N LEU A 71 -4.11 34.64 -24.86
CA LEU A 71 -3.21 33.66 -24.29
C LEU A 71 -4.04 32.51 -23.68
N LYS A 72 -3.80 31.26 -24.13
CA LYS A 72 -4.49 30.07 -23.64
C LYS A 72 -3.51 29.04 -23.11
N LEU A 73 -3.91 28.34 -22.06
CA LEU A 73 -3.12 27.26 -21.48
C LEU A 73 -3.07 26.05 -22.44
N GLN A 74 -1.88 25.56 -22.73
CA GLN A 74 -1.66 24.31 -23.46
C GLN A 74 -2.08 23.13 -22.58
N ARG A 75 -2.96 22.28 -23.11
CA ARG A 75 -3.55 21.13 -22.37
C ARG A 75 -2.82 19.79 -22.61
N ASN A 76 -1.84 19.76 -23.52
CA ASN A 76 -0.99 18.60 -23.75
C ASN A 76 0.33 18.80 -23.04
N TYR A 77 0.60 17.94 -22.06
CA TYR A 77 1.78 17.96 -21.22
C TYR A 77 2.68 16.78 -21.59
N ASP A 78 3.99 17.01 -21.60
CA ASP A 78 4.94 15.92 -21.52
C ASP A 78 4.80 15.25 -20.15
N ARG A 79 4.87 13.92 -20.15
CA ARG A 79 4.76 13.12 -18.94
C ARG A 79 6.00 12.27 -18.75
N GLU A 80 6.49 12.26 -17.52
CA GLU A 80 7.63 11.44 -17.12
C GLU A 80 7.17 10.41 -16.09
N MET A 81 7.58 9.16 -16.27
CA MET A 81 7.31 8.12 -15.30
C MET A 81 8.14 8.35 -14.04
N VAL A 82 7.46 8.43 -12.90
CA VAL A 82 8.10 8.58 -11.58
C VAL A 82 8.30 7.20 -10.96
N LEU A 83 7.21 6.41 -10.88
CA LEU A 83 7.20 5.06 -10.34
C LEU A 83 6.22 4.19 -11.13
N SER A 84 6.53 2.91 -11.28
CA SER A 84 5.62 1.91 -11.85
C SER A 84 5.61 0.66 -10.98
N TYR A 85 4.42 0.20 -10.62
CA TYR A 85 4.20 -1.05 -9.92
C TYR A 85 3.63 -2.08 -10.89
N ARG A 86 4.24 -3.26 -10.93
CA ARG A 86 3.70 -4.42 -11.66
C ARG A 86 3.29 -5.50 -10.67
N PHE A 87 2.15 -6.11 -10.91
CA PHE A 87 1.53 -7.08 -10.01
C PHE A 87 1.26 -8.39 -10.71
N GLU A 88 1.51 -9.49 -9.99
CA GLU A 88 1.15 -10.84 -10.40
C GLU A 88 0.18 -11.44 -9.38
N HIS A 89 -0.81 -12.17 -9.88
CA HIS A 89 -1.85 -12.79 -9.06
C HIS A 89 -1.84 -14.30 -9.27
N ASN A 90 -2.21 -15.04 -8.23
CA ASN A 90 -2.52 -16.46 -8.39
C ASN A 90 -3.92 -16.63 -9.01
N LYS A 91 -4.28 -17.87 -9.33
CA LYS A 91 -5.59 -18.25 -9.89
C LYS A 91 -6.81 -17.90 -9.01
N PHE A 92 -6.60 -17.49 -7.76
CA PHE A 92 -7.66 -17.08 -6.84
C PHE A 92 -7.77 -15.55 -6.72
N GLY A 93 -6.96 -14.80 -7.49
CA GLY A 93 -6.91 -13.33 -7.43
C GLY A 93 -6.07 -12.76 -6.29
N ASN A 94 -5.37 -13.61 -5.52
CA ASN A 94 -4.45 -13.11 -4.49
C ASN A 94 -3.15 -12.65 -5.13
N ARG A 95 -2.68 -11.46 -4.75
CA ARG A 95 -1.42 -10.91 -5.25
C ARG A 95 -0.23 -11.70 -4.71
N ILE A 96 0.54 -12.33 -5.58
CA ILE A 96 1.69 -13.18 -5.20
C ILE A 96 3.03 -12.50 -5.44
N SER A 97 3.09 -11.51 -6.34
CA SER A 97 4.27 -10.71 -6.56
C SER A 97 3.95 -9.23 -6.77
N THR A 98 4.86 -8.36 -6.36
CA THR A 98 4.87 -6.94 -6.69
C THR A 98 6.29 -6.51 -7.04
N THR A 99 6.44 -5.83 -8.17
CA THR A 99 7.71 -5.26 -8.61
C THR A 99 7.59 -3.74 -8.69
N LEU A 100 8.56 -3.02 -8.11
CA LEU A 100 8.63 -1.56 -8.21
C LEU A 100 9.76 -1.13 -9.15
N PHE A 101 9.40 -0.30 -10.13
CA PHE A 101 10.30 0.39 -11.03
C PHE A 101 10.31 1.90 -10.74
N GLY A 102 11.47 2.51 -10.82
CA GLY A 102 11.66 3.96 -10.88
C GLY A 102 11.79 4.48 -12.30
N ALA A 103 12.09 5.77 -12.44
CA ALA A 103 12.33 6.41 -13.72
C ALA A 103 13.33 5.63 -14.61
N GLY A 104 13.05 5.58 -15.90
CA GLY A 104 13.86 4.83 -16.87
C GLY A 104 13.81 3.30 -16.70
N ASP A 105 12.72 2.76 -16.13
CA ASP A 105 12.52 1.33 -15.85
C ASP A 105 13.55 0.72 -14.88
N THR A 106 14.13 1.54 -14.01
CA THR A 106 15.10 1.08 -13.00
C THR A 106 14.40 0.21 -11.95
N LEU A 107 14.77 -1.06 -11.82
CA LEU A 107 14.21 -1.97 -10.82
C LEU A 107 14.69 -1.63 -9.40
N TYR A 108 13.77 -1.31 -8.49
CA TYR A 108 14.08 -0.98 -7.10
C TYR A 108 13.98 -2.17 -6.16
N TRP A 109 12.86 -2.89 -6.21
CA TRP A 109 12.66 -4.08 -5.38
C TRP A 109 11.59 -4.99 -5.97
N LYS A 110 11.64 -6.24 -5.51
CA LYS A 110 10.58 -7.23 -5.70
C LYS A 110 10.07 -7.69 -4.34
N GLU A 111 8.77 -7.92 -4.25
CA GLU A 111 8.09 -8.44 -3.08
C GLU A 111 7.28 -9.67 -3.45
N PHE A 112 7.30 -10.67 -2.60
CA PHE A 112 6.53 -11.90 -2.74
C PHE A 112 5.64 -12.13 -1.53
N GLN A 113 4.48 -12.74 -1.78
CA GLN A 113 3.45 -13.01 -0.79
C GLN A 113 3.06 -14.50 -0.87
N LYS A 114 3.13 -15.20 0.27
CA LYS A 114 2.70 -16.60 0.40
C LYS A 114 1.41 -16.68 1.19
N TYR A 115 0.55 -17.60 0.79
CA TYR A 115 -0.76 -17.81 1.38
C TYR A 115 -0.89 -19.26 1.85
N ASP A 116 -1.66 -19.48 2.91
CA ASP A 116 -2.09 -20.84 3.29
C ASP A 116 -3.20 -21.35 2.36
N ASP A 117 -3.61 -22.61 2.57
CA ASP A 117 -4.66 -23.26 1.79
C ASP A 117 -6.05 -22.61 1.93
N ARG A 118 -6.25 -21.78 2.98
CA ARG A 118 -7.48 -21.01 3.19
C ARG A 118 -7.41 -19.64 2.53
N GLY A 119 -6.28 -19.27 1.93
CA GLY A 119 -6.06 -17.97 1.30
C GLY A 119 -5.63 -16.87 2.27
N ASN A 120 -5.24 -17.18 3.50
CA ASN A 120 -4.69 -16.20 4.43
C ASN A 120 -3.22 -15.92 4.09
N LEU A 121 -2.82 -14.66 4.08
CA LEU A 121 -1.43 -14.25 3.85
C LEU A 121 -0.59 -14.73 5.04
N ILE A 122 0.35 -15.65 4.86
CA ILE A 122 1.20 -16.18 5.95
C ILE A 122 2.60 -15.57 5.97
N LYS A 123 3.06 -15.06 4.83
CA LYS A 123 4.40 -14.51 4.71
C LYS A 123 4.50 -13.48 3.60
N ARG A 124 5.30 -12.45 3.85
CA ARG A 124 5.71 -11.45 2.87
C ARG A 124 7.21 -11.25 2.96
N ILE A 125 7.90 -11.22 1.83
CA ILE A 125 9.34 -10.93 1.76
C ILE A 125 9.60 -9.93 0.64
N ARG A 126 10.43 -8.92 0.93
CA ARG A 126 10.88 -7.93 -0.05
C ARG A 126 12.39 -7.92 -0.11
N TYR A 127 12.94 -7.87 -1.31
CA TYR A 127 14.38 -7.82 -1.54
C TYR A 127 14.73 -6.86 -2.69
N ASN A 128 15.98 -6.40 -2.71
CA ASN A 128 16.54 -5.61 -3.80
C ASN A 128 17.31 -6.53 -4.77
N PRO A 129 16.80 -6.81 -5.98
CA PRO A 129 17.44 -7.70 -6.94
C PRO A 129 18.85 -7.27 -7.36
N ILE A 130 19.18 -5.97 -7.30
CA ILE A 130 20.51 -5.46 -7.64
C ILE A 130 21.53 -5.80 -6.54
N GLU A 131 21.09 -5.85 -5.28
CA GLU A 131 21.91 -6.22 -4.12
C GLU A 131 21.92 -7.74 -3.86
N ALA A 132 21.23 -8.55 -4.67
CA ALA A 132 21.17 -10.00 -4.51
C ALA A 132 22.53 -10.62 -4.87
N VAL A 133 23.40 -10.76 -3.87
CA VAL A 133 24.75 -11.29 -4.02
C VAL A 133 24.72 -12.78 -3.70
N ASN A 134 24.34 -13.60 -4.68
CA ASN A 134 24.73 -15.02 -4.68
C ASN A 134 24.54 -15.69 -6.05
N PRO A 135 25.54 -15.61 -6.96
CA PRO A 135 25.55 -16.42 -8.18
C PRO A 135 25.57 -17.92 -7.88
N GLU A 136 26.21 -18.33 -6.77
CA GLU A 136 26.35 -19.73 -6.35
C GLU A 136 25.06 -20.34 -5.77
N MET A 137 24.08 -19.52 -5.39
CA MET A 137 22.80 -19.98 -4.83
C MET A 137 21.61 -19.74 -5.78
N MET A 138 21.86 -19.35 -7.03
CA MET A 138 20.86 -19.53 -8.08
C MET A 138 20.64 -21.03 -8.26
N SER A 139 19.38 -21.48 -8.24
CA SER A 139 19.06 -22.85 -8.63
C SER A 139 19.67 -23.10 -10.01
N ILE A 140 20.64 -24.01 -10.11
CA ILE A 140 21.20 -24.46 -11.39
C ILE A 140 20.08 -25.20 -12.12
N LYS A 141 19.26 -24.45 -12.87
CA LYS A 141 18.38 -24.98 -13.89
C LYS A 141 18.84 -24.37 -15.20
N ASP A 142 19.10 -25.22 -16.19
CA ASP A 142 19.53 -24.80 -17.52
C ASP A 142 18.47 -23.92 -18.23
N GLU A 143 17.19 -24.06 -17.83
CA GLU A 143 16.08 -23.16 -18.18
C GLU A 143 15.12 -23.04 -16.97
N PRO A 144 15.27 -22.04 -16.09
CA PRO A 144 14.55 -22.03 -14.81
C PRO A 144 13.04 -21.80 -14.92
N GLY A 145 12.54 -21.33 -16.08
CA GLY A 145 11.20 -20.78 -16.18
C GLY A 145 10.98 -19.59 -15.24
N GLU A 146 9.80 -18.97 -15.30
CA GLU A 146 9.40 -17.94 -14.33
C GLU A 146 8.98 -18.60 -13.01
N MET A 147 9.93 -18.87 -12.11
CA MET A 147 9.63 -19.38 -10.77
C MET A 147 9.37 -18.23 -9.79
N ILE A 148 8.11 -18.07 -9.38
CA ILE A 148 7.70 -17.05 -8.41
C ILE A 148 8.32 -17.32 -7.03
N TRP A 149 8.17 -18.55 -6.54
CA TRP A 149 8.86 -19.03 -5.34
C TRP A 149 9.00 -20.56 -5.34
N GLY A 150 9.86 -21.08 -4.47
CA GLY A 150 10.05 -22.51 -4.23
C GLY A 150 10.67 -22.77 -2.86
N GLU A 151 10.63 -24.02 -2.43
CA GLU A 151 11.22 -24.47 -1.16
C GLU A 151 12.04 -25.74 -1.39
N SER A 152 13.13 -25.89 -0.64
CA SER A 152 13.93 -27.11 -0.63
C SER A 152 14.28 -27.49 0.81
N TYR A 153 14.27 -28.79 1.06
CA TYR A 153 14.50 -29.38 2.39
C TYR A 153 15.64 -30.38 2.28
N ASN A 154 16.73 -30.12 2.97
CA ASN A 154 17.90 -31.00 2.98
C ASN A 154 18.17 -31.46 4.41
N TYR A 155 18.29 -32.76 4.57
CA TYR A 155 18.71 -33.36 5.84
C TYR A 155 20.21 -33.60 5.79
N ASP A 156 20.87 -33.48 6.94
CA ASP A 156 22.24 -33.95 7.07
C ASP A 156 22.31 -35.49 6.99
N SER A 157 23.52 -36.04 6.90
CA SER A 157 23.71 -37.49 6.77
C SER A 157 23.17 -38.31 7.96
N THR A 158 22.95 -37.67 9.10
CA THR A 158 22.38 -38.31 10.30
C THR A 158 20.85 -38.19 10.39
N GLY A 159 20.23 -37.32 9.58
CA GLY A 159 18.81 -37.02 9.64
C GLY A 159 18.39 -36.20 10.87
N THR A 160 19.34 -35.62 11.60
CA THR A 160 19.08 -34.85 12.84
C THR A 160 19.07 -33.35 12.62
N VAL A 161 19.58 -32.88 11.49
CA VAL A 161 19.59 -31.47 11.12
C VAL A 161 18.82 -31.28 9.82
N LEU A 162 17.86 -30.36 9.82
CA LEU A 162 17.07 -29.98 8.66
C LEU A 162 17.44 -28.56 8.22
N GLU A 163 17.88 -28.42 6.98
CA GLU A 163 18.05 -27.15 6.28
C GLU A 163 16.85 -26.91 5.36
N HIS A 164 16.12 -25.82 5.61
CA HIS A 164 15.02 -25.36 4.80
C HIS A 164 15.44 -24.09 4.04
N LYS A 165 15.49 -24.15 2.71
CA LYS A 165 15.77 -22.98 1.86
C LYS A 165 14.52 -22.51 1.17
N GLU A 166 14.32 -21.20 1.17
CA GLU A 166 13.25 -20.55 0.43
C GLU A 166 13.83 -19.77 -0.75
N LEU A 167 13.32 -20.11 -1.92
CA LEU A 167 13.70 -19.51 -3.19
C LEU A 167 12.61 -18.56 -3.66
N TYR A 168 13.02 -17.40 -4.17
CA TYR A 168 12.12 -16.39 -4.72
C TYR A 168 12.77 -15.82 -5.98
N ASN A 169 12.08 -15.88 -7.12
CA ASN A 169 12.65 -15.48 -8.41
C ASN A 169 14.04 -16.12 -8.67
N ASN A 170 14.16 -17.41 -8.36
CA ASN A 170 15.39 -18.22 -8.43
C ASN A 170 16.52 -17.87 -7.43
N TYR A 171 16.34 -16.89 -6.54
CA TYR A 171 17.30 -16.58 -5.48
C TYR A 171 16.93 -17.28 -4.18
N VAL A 172 17.86 -17.98 -3.56
CA VAL A 172 17.72 -18.40 -2.15
C VAL A 172 17.85 -17.16 -1.27
N LEU A 173 16.72 -16.69 -0.71
CA LEU A 173 16.72 -15.48 0.12
C LEU A 173 16.76 -15.78 1.62
N VAL A 174 16.28 -16.96 2.02
CA VAL A 174 16.20 -17.37 3.42
C VAL A 174 16.63 -18.81 3.54
N ILE A 175 17.48 -19.09 4.52
CA ILE A 175 17.84 -20.45 4.92
C ILE A 175 17.57 -20.57 6.41
N THR A 176 16.71 -21.49 6.80
CA THR A 176 16.47 -21.81 8.21
C THR A 176 17.05 -23.19 8.51
N THR A 177 17.84 -23.28 9.58
CA THR A 177 18.39 -24.55 10.07
C THR A 177 17.66 -24.95 11.33
N TYR A 178 17.24 -26.20 11.41
CA TYR A 178 16.55 -26.79 12.55
C TYR A 178 17.34 -27.99 13.08
N ASP A 179 17.36 -28.13 14.40
CA ASP A 179 17.70 -29.35 15.11
C ASP A 179 16.44 -30.18 15.30
N LEU A 180 16.46 -31.45 14.92
CA LEU A 180 15.36 -32.38 15.11
C LEU A 180 15.62 -33.20 16.38
N ASP A 181 14.64 -33.22 17.28
CA ASP A 181 14.71 -34.09 18.45
C ASP A 181 14.37 -35.55 18.11
N SER A 182 14.37 -36.44 19.10
CA SER A 182 14.02 -37.85 18.91
C SER A 182 12.59 -38.10 18.42
N LEU A 183 11.72 -37.09 18.46
CA LEU A 183 10.34 -37.10 17.98
C LEU A 183 10.21 -36.36 16.63
N ASN A 184 11.33 -35.97 16.00
CA ASN A 184 11.42 -35.16 14.79
C ASN A 184 10.74 -33.78 14.91
N ILE A 185 10.67 -33.23 16.12
CA ILE A 185 10.13 -31.88 16.33
C ILE A 185 11.24 -30.87 15.99
N PRO A 186 11.02 -29.97 15.02
CA PRO A 186 12.04 -29.02 14.61
C PRO A 186 12.21 -27.90 15.62
N LYS A 187 13.41 -27.77 16.18
CA LYS A 187 13.85 -26.65 16.99
C LYS A 187 14.77 -25.76 16.16
N LYS A 188 14.35 -24.51 15.92
CA LYS A 188 15.14 -23.57 15.11
C LYS A 188 16.51 -23.33 15.75
N ARG A 189 17.56 -23.68 15.00
CA ARG A 189 18.96 -23.45 15.35
C ARG A 189 19.41 -22.05 14.92
N GLY A 190 19.02 -21.64 13.72
CA GLY A 190 19.43 -20.36 13.16
C GLY A 190 18.74 -20.04 11.83
N GLU A 191 18.93 -18.81 11.40
CA GLU A 191 18.42 -18.28 10.14
C GLU A 191 19.50 -17.46 9.46
N TYR A 192 19.60 -17.63 8.16
CA TYR A 192 20.35 -16.77 7.26
C TYR A 192 19.37 -16.02 6.36
N PHE A 193 19.65 -14.73 6.17
CA PHE A 193 18.97 -13.86 5.22
C PHE A 193 19.99 -13.34 4.22
N ASP A 194 19.68 -13.44 2.94
CA ASP A 194 20.49 -12.79 1.91
C ASP A 194 20.57 -11.27 2.17
N PRO A 195 21.73 -10.62 1.99
CA PRO A 195 21.88 -9.18 2.24
C PRO A 195 20.91 -8.29 1.46
N SER A 196 20.40 -8.77 0.32
CA SER A 196 19.39 -8.05 -0.46
C SER A 196 18.01 -7.99 0.19
N VAL A 197 17.71 -8.88 1.15
CA VAL A 197 16.43 -8.92 1.83
C VAL A 197 16.26 -7.62 2.61
N VAL A 198 15.31 -6.80 2.17
CA VAL A 198 14.97 -5.53 2.80
C VAL A 198 14.20 -5.81 4.09
N PHE A 199 13.19 -6.67 4.00
CA PHE A 199 12.45 -7.17 5.16
C PHE A 199 11.69 -8.47 4.84
N GLN A 200 11.31 -9.16 5.90
CA GLN A 200 10.36 -10.25 5.90
C GLN A 200 9.33 -10.02 7.01
N THR A 201 8.06 -10.27 6.72
CA THR A 201 6.97 -10.32 7.71
C THR A 201 6.34 -11.71 7.70
N ILE A 202 6.17 -12.31 8.89
CA ILE A 202 5.37 -13.52 9.10
C ILE A 202 4.06 -13.11 9.75
N PHE A 203 2.96 -13.70 9.28
CA PHE A 203 1.61 -13.38 9.72
C PHE A 203 0.95 -14.61 10.32
N PHE A 204 0.27 -14.42 11.45
CA PHE A 204 -0.32 -15.49 12.22
C PHE A 204 -1.81 -15.27 12.41
N HIS A 205 -2.59 -16.30 12.11
CA HIS A 205 -4.05 -16.22 12.10
C HIS A 205 -4.63 -17.14 13.18
N ASN A 206 -5.81 -16.80 13.71
CA ASN A 206 -6.59 -17.70 14.54
C ASN A 206 -7.38 -18.70 13.67
N ASP A 207 -8.11 -19.61 14.32
CA ASP A 207 -8.86 -20.68 13.65
C ASP A 207 -9.94 -20.18 12.68
N VAL A 208 -10.43 -18.95 12.87
CA VAL A 208 -11.42 -18.31 11.99
C VAL A 208 -10.77 -17.44 10.90
N GLY A 209 -9.43 -17.42 10.79
CA GLY A 209 -8.70 -16.71 9.74
C GLY A 209 -8.44 -15.23 10.01
N GLN A 210 -8.67 -14.73 11.23
CA GLN A 210 -8.32 -13.35 11.58
C GLN A 210 -6.84 -13.24 11.94
N LEU A 211 -6.18 -12.20 11.44
CA LEU A 211 -4.78 -11.90 11.74
C LEU A 211 -4.64 -11.53 13.23
N THR A 212 -3.94 -12.34 14.01
CA THR A 212 -3.73 -12.13 15.45
C THR A 212 -2.42 -11.42 15.75
N HIS A 213 -1.36 -11.73 15.01
CA HIS A 213 -0.09 -11.06 15.14
C HIS A 213 0.74 -11.12 13.86
N GLU A 214 1.63 -10.16 13.68
CA GLU A 214 2.65 -10.15 12.64
C GLU A 214 4.02 -9.86 13.26
N VAL A 215 5.06 -10.52 12.76
CA VAL A 215 6.45 -10.32 13.20
C VAL A 215 7.29 -9.95 12.00
N SER A 216 8.04 -8.86 12.10
CA SER A 216 8.87 -8.35 11.01
C SER A 216 10.35 -8.32 11.37
N VAL A 217 11.17 -8.76 10.42
CA VAL A 217 12.62 -8.68 10.46
C VAL A 217 13.13 -7.92 9.23
N GLY A 218 14.22 -7.19 9.38
CA GLY A 218 14.88 -6.42 8.34
C GLY A 218 16.08 -7.15 7.77
N ARG A 219 17.00 -6.37 7.20
CA ARG A 219 18.30 -6.84 6.69
C ARG A 219 19.00 -7.75 7.71
N LEU A 220 19.53 -8.86 7.22
CA LEU A 220 20.26 -9.86 8.01
C LEU A 220 19.45 -10.43 9.20
N GLY A 221 18.11 -10.39 9.13
CA GLY A 221 17.24 -10.94 10.16
C GLY A 221 17.10 -10.09 11.42
N GLN A 222 17.54 -8.83 11.41
CA GLN A 222 17.40 -7.94 12.57
C GLN A 222 15.92 -7.66 12.86
N SER A 223 15.49 -7.80 14.11
CA SER A 223 14.11 -7.48 14.51
C SER A 223 13.76 -6.03 14.14
N ILE A 224 12.65 -5.85 13.42
CA ILE A 224 12.03 -4.53 13.22
C ILE A 224 11.00 -4.28 14.32
N GLY A 225 10.27 -5.33 14.69
CA GLY A 225 9.18 -5.26 15.65
C GLY A 225 8.07 -6.24 15.31
N SER A 226 6.95 -6.10 16.02
CA SER A 226 5.77 -6.93 15.81
C SER A 226 4.50 -6.12 16.06
N LYS A 227 3.37 -6.65 15.61
CA LYS A 227 2.06 -6.13 15.97
C LYS A 227 1.16 -7.25 16.44
N ALA A 228 0.29 -6.93 17.39
CA ALA A 228 -0.79 -7.80 17.84
C ALA A 228 -2.13 -7.12 17.62
N PHE A 229 -3.15 -7.93 17.34
CA PHE A 229 -4.48 -7.45 16.98
C PHE A 229 -5.56 -8.12 17.83
N GLU A 230 -6.53 -7.34 18.29
CA GLU A 230 -7.70 -7.84 19.03
C GLU A 230 -8.98 -7.45 18.29
N TYR A 231 -10.02 -8.27 18.46
CA TYR A 231 -11.28 -8.17 17.72
C TYR A 231 -12.46 -8.20 18.69
N ASP A 232 -13.55 -7.53 18.32
CA ASP A 232 -14.82 -7.66 19.02
C ASP A 232 -15.57 -8.94 18.62
N ILE A 233 -16.75 -9.15 19.22
CA ILE A 233 -17.62 -10.30 18.97
C ILE A 233 -18.18 -10.36 17.54
N LEU A 234 -18.16 -9.23 16.81
CA LEU A 234 -18.58 -9.15 15.41
C LEU A 234 -17.39 -9.37 14.46
N GLY A 235 -16.19 -9.59 14.99
CA GLY A 235 -14.96 -9.82 14.24
C GLY A 235 -14.33 -8.55 13.68
N ARG A 236 -14.72 -7.36 14.17
CA ARG A 236 -14.09 -6.09 13.82
C ARG A 236 -12.85 -5.87 14.67
N ARG A 237 -11.76 -5.39 14.06
CA ARG A 237 -10.53 -5.09 14.80
C ARG A 237 -10.78 -3.88 15.71
N ILE A 238 -10.58 -4.08 17.01
CA ILE A 238 -10.77 -3.03 18.04
C ILE A 238 -9.46 -2.55 18.63
N LYS A 239 -8.36 -3.28 18.42
CA LYS A 239 -7.06 -2.88 18.95
C LYS A 239 -5.91 -3.38 18.10
N THR A 240 -4.89 -2.55 17.99
CA THR A 240 -3.58 -2.87 17.43
C THR A 240 -2.51 -2.42 18.41
N THR A 241 -1.69 -3.35 18.89
CA THR A 241 -0.52 -3.03 19.73
C THR A 241 0.73 -3.18 18.88
N VAL A 242 1.56 -2.14 18.80
CA VAL A 242 2.82 -2.14 18.05
C VAL A 242 3.97 -2.25 19.03
N TYR A 243 4.86 -3.22 18.78
CA TYR A 243 6.06 -3.46 19.56
C TYR A 243 7.27 -3.13 18.71
N ASN A 244 8.21 -2.40 19.30
CA ASN A 244 9.49 -2.11 18.66
C ASN A 244 10.40 -3.35 18.58
N LYS A 245 11.59 -3.19 18.00
CA LYS A 245 12.59 -4.26 17.85
C LYS A 245 13.00 -5.00 19.14
N ASN A 246 12.83 -4.36 20.30
CA ASN A 246 13.16 -4.93 21.62
C ASN A 246 11.95 -5.59 22.30
N GLY A 247 10.78 -5.60 21.65
CA GLY A 247 9.54 -6.13 22.22
C GLY A 247 8.84 -5.19 23.21
N VAL A 248 9.23 -3.92 23.27
CA VAL A 248 8.56 -2.91 24.10
C VAL A 248 7.44 -2.26 23.30
N ILE A 249 6.29 -2.03 23.95
CA ILE A 249 5.15 -1.33 23.34
C ILE A 249 5.58 0.07 22.95
N GLU A 250 5.46 0.38 21.67
CA GLU A 250 5.76 1.68 21.08
C GLU A 250 4.47 2.51 20.93
N GLU A 251 3.40 1.84 20.50
CA GLU A 251 2.13 2.45 20.18
C GLU A 251 0.99 1.47 20.43
N THR A 252 -0.17 1.99 20.85
CA THR A 252 -1.43 1.25 20.83
C THR A 252 -2.48 2.08 20.13
N LEU A 253 -3.15 1.47 19.14
CA LEU A 253 -4.31 2.02 18.46
C LEU A 253 -5.55 1.27 18.92
N ASN A 254 -6.57 1.98 19.41
CA ASN A 254 -7.85 1.39 19.79
C ASN A 254 -8.96 1.97 18.91
N THR A 255 -9.89 1.12 18.49
CA THR A 255 -11.06 1.51 17.70
C THR A 255 -12.33 1.16 18.48
N VAL A 256 -13.21 2.13 18.64
CA VAL A 256 -14.53 1.97 19.28
C VAL A 256 -15.60 2.23 18.22
N PHE A 257 -16.55 1.29 18.11
CA PHE A 257 -17.68 1.39 17.19
C PHE A 257 -18.95 1.73 17.98
N ASP A 258 -19.59 2.83 17.60
CA ASP A 258 -20.90 3.23 18.09
C ASP A 258 -21.90 3.02 16.94
N ASP A 259 -22.42 1.79 16.90
CA ASP A 259 -23.29 1.33 15.83
C ASP A 259 -24.66 2.03 15.84
N ASP A 260 -25.12 2.49 17.01
CA ASP A 260 -26.40 3.18 17.16
C ASP A 260 -26.36 4.58 16.54
N ASN A 261 -25.20 5.26 16.62
CA ASN A 261 -25.00 6.60 16.07
C ASN A 261 -24.25 6.63 14.74
N PHE A 262 -23.93 5.46 14.15
CA PHE A 262 -23.12 5.34 12.94
C PHE A 262 -21.74 6.03 13.07
N LYS A 263 -21.12 5.91 14.25
CA LYS A 263 -19.84 6.54 14.56
C LYS A 263 -18.73 5.54 14.83
N THR A 264 -17.50 5.94 14.52
CA THR A 264 -16.29 5.19 14.84
C THR A 264 -15.25 6.13 15.40
N TYR A 265 -14.56 5.70 16.44
CA TYR A 265 -13.55 6.47 17.14
C TYR A 265 -12.24 5.69 17.18
N ASP A 266 -11.17 6.27 16.66
CA ASP A 266 -9.82 5.72 16.80
C ASP A 266 -9.02 6.56 17.79
N TYR A 267 -8.44 5.89 18.77
CA TYR A 267 -7.60 6.47 19.81
C TYR A 267 -6.17 6.02 19.62
N TYR A 268 -5.26 6.99 19.48
CA TYR A 268 -3.83 6.75 19.42
C TYR A 268 -3.19 7.06 20.78
N SER A 269 -2.49 6.08 21.34
CA SER A 269 -1.70 6.26 22.55
C SER A 269 -0.24 5.82 22.33
N ASP A 270 0.68 6.66 22.79
CA ASP A 270 2.11 6.35 22.78
C ASP A 270 2.50 5.32 23.87
N SER A 271 3.78 4.98 23.93
CA SER A 271 4.35 4.07 24.94
C SER A 271 4.13 4.48 26.40
N ILE A 272 3.74 5.73 26.66
CA ILE A 272 3.45 6.27 28.00
C ILE A 272 1.92 6.26 28.28
N LEU A 273 1.12 5.68 27.37
CA LEU A 273 -0.35 5.66 27.40
C LEU A 273 -0.97 7.07 27.37
N LYS A 274 -0.22 8.07 26.89
CA LYS A 274 -0.76 9.41 26.69
C LYS A 274 -1.56 9.42 25.39
N LEU A 275 -2.82 9.83 25.46
CA LEU A 275 -3.63 10.08 24.25
C LEU A 275 -2.97 11.19 23.44
N ALA A 276 -2.52 10.87 22.22
CA ALA A 276 -1.83 11.83 21.37
C ALA A 276 -2.75 12.39 20.27
N SER A 277 -3.65 11.57 19.74
CA SER A 277 -4.65 12.01 18.76
C SER A 277 -5.85 11.08 18.72
N MET A 278 -6.95 11.62 18.22
CA MET A 278 -8.22 10.92 18.06
C MET A 278 -8.75 11.16 16.65
N ARG A 279 -9.27 10.12 16.01
CA ARG A 279 -10.01 10.23 14.75
C ARG A 279 -11.46 9.86 15.00
N GLU A 280 -12.38 10.78 14.76
CA GLU A 280 -13.83 10.51 14.77
C GLU A 280 -14.33 10.42 13.32
N VAL A 281 -15.05 9.35 13.03
CA VAL A 281 -15.70 9.11 11.73
C VAL A 281 -17.20 8.99 11.95
N LEU A 282 -17.96 9.77 11.20
CA LEU A 282 -19.42 9.64 11.08
C LEU A 282 -19.75 9.06 9.72
N LEU A 283 -20.58 8.03 9.70
CA LEU A 283 -21.03 7.39 8.47
C LEU A 283 -22.40 7.93 8.03
N ASP A 284 -22.67 7.87 6.73
CA ASP A 284 -24.00 8.10 6.19
C ASP A 284 -24.89 6.85 6.34
N ASN A 285 -26.14 6.94 5.88
CA ASN A 285 -27.11 5.84 5.93
C ASN A 285 -26.75 4.62 5.06
N GLN A 286 -25.71 4.71 4.21
CA GLN A 286 -25.18 3.61 3.41
C GLN A 286 -23.89 3.04 4.05
N GLY A 287 -23.49 3.52 5.22
CA GLY A 287 -22.27 3.11 5.91
C GLY A 287 -20.98 3.69 5.30
N ARG A 288 -21.09 4.73 4.47
CA ARG A 288 -19.94 5.40 3.86
C ARG A 288 -19.48 6.55 4.74
N ILE A 289 -18.19 6.88 4.70
CA ILE A 289 -17.65 8.02 5.47
C ILE A 289 -18.35 9.30 5.00
N TYR A 290 -19.05 9.97 5.90
CA TYR A 290 -19.66 11.26 5.63
C TYR A 290 -18.76 12.39 6.15
N ILE A 291 -18.32 12.27 7.39
CA ILE A 291 -17.44 13.22 8.06
C ILE A 291 -16.31 12.45 8.74
N GLU A 292 -15.08 12.96 8.59
CA GLU A 292 -13.93 12.56 9.39
C GLU A 292 -13.40 13.80 10.10
N ALA A 293 -13.12 13.69 11.39
CA ALA A 293 -12.51 14.74 12.20
C ALA A 293 -11.25 14.19 12.87
N ILE A 294 -10.14 14.92 12.75
CA ILE A 294 -8.89 14.64 13.45
C ILE A 294 -8.80 15.61 14.62
N LEU A 295 -8.66 15.07 15.83
CA LEU A 295 -8.54 15.82 17.07
C LEU A 295 -7.19 15.56 17.73
N ASP A 296 -6.70 16.54 18.48
CA ASP A 296 -5.56 16.33 19.38
C ASP A 296 -5.97 15.65 20.69
N GLY A 297 -5.00 15.35 21.55
CA GLY A 297 -5.23 14.76 22.87
C GLY A 297 -6.02 15.63 23.86
N GLU A 298 -6.38 16.87 23.50
CA GLU A 298 -7.27 17.76 24.26
C GLU A 298 -8.65 17.91 23.60
N GLU A 299 -8.98 17.01 22.65
CA GLU A 299 -10.25 17.00 21.90
C GLU A 299 -10.49 18.27 21.06
N ARG A 300 -9.42 18.99 20.69
CA ARG A 300 -9.54 20.11 19.75
C ARG A 300 -9.48 19.60 18.33
N VAL A 301 -10.44 20.01 17.51
CA VAL A 301 -10.47 19.66 16.08
C VAL A 301 -9.32 20.36 15.36
N LEU A 302 -8.41 19.56 14.82
CA LEU A 302 -7.28 19.99 13.99
C LEU A 302 -7.65 20.05 12.52
N GLU A 303 -8.41 19.05 12.07
CA GLU A 303 -8.81 18.88 10.68
C GLU A 303 -10.21 18.28 10.62
N LYS A 304 -10.98 18.69 9.62
CA LYS A 304 -12.27 18.07 9.29
C LYS A 304 -12.34 17.82 7.79
N ASN A 305 -12.71 16.60 7.41
CA ASN A 305 -12.97 16.19 6.04
C ASN A 305 -14.45 15.88 5.86
N VAL A 306 -15.06 16.42 4.80
CA VAL A 306 -16.45 16.13 4.42
C VAL A 306 -16.45 15.51 3.03
N TYR A 307 -17.04 14.33 2.92
CA TYR A 307 -17.03 13.51 1.71
C TYR A 307 -18.37 13.61 1.00
N TYR A 308 -18.31 13.73 -0.33
CA TYR A 308 -19.46 13.75 -1.21
C TYR A 308 -19.30 12.66 -2.26
N TYR A 309 -20.41 12.00 -2.59
CA TYR A 309 -20.43 10.86 -3.49
C TYR A 309 -21.28 11.14 -4.72
N ASP A 310 -20.91 10.55 -5.87
CA ASP A 310 -21.74 10.56 -7.08
C ASP A 310 -22.91 9.56 -6.98
N GLU A 311 -23.77 9.55 -7.99
CA GLU A 311 -24.93 8.64 -8.05
C GLU A 311 -24.55 7.15 -8.07
N LYS A 312 -23.29 6.82 -8.42
CA LYS A 312 -22.74 5.46 -8.41
C LYS A 312 -22.05 5.12 -7.09
N GLY A 313 -22.06 6.03 -6.11
CA GLY A 313 -21.46 5.84 -4.79
C GLY A 313 -19.94 6.02 -4.75
N ARG A 314 -19.32 6.60 -5.79
CA ARG A 314 -17.88 6.90 -5.83
C ARG A 314 -17.64 8.29 -5.25
N ILE A 315 -16.46 8.53 -4.66
CA ILE A 315 -16.11 9.84 -4.10
C ILE A 315 -16.10 10.86 -5.24
N ALA A 316 -16.99 11.85 -5.21
CA ALA A 316 -17.01 12.95 -6.17
C ALA A 316 -16.18 14.13 -5.68
N GLN A 317 -16.20 14.38 -4.37
CA GLN A 317 -15.51 15.52 -3.78
C GLN A 317 -15.15 15.26 -2.31
N ILE A 318 -14.01 15.81 -1.87
CA ILE A 318 -13.63 15.91 -0.46
C ILE A 318 -13.34 17.38 -0.15
N LYS A 319 -14.04 17.93 0.86
CA LYS A 319 -13.75 19.25 1.43
C LYS A 319 -12.97 19.08 2.73
N GLN A 320 -11.72 19.52 2.74
CA GLN A 320 -10.82 19.50 3.89
C GLN A 320 -10.76 20.89 4.52
N TYR A 321 -11.03 20.97 5.82
CA TYR A 321 -11.01 22.20 6.62
C TYR A 321 -9.80 22.14 7.56
N ASP A 322 -8.83 23.04 7.37
CA ASP A 322 -7.64 23.16 8.22
C ASP A 322 -7.92 24.13 9.38
N MET A 323 -8.20 23.57 10.56
CA MET A 323 -8.56 24.37 11.73
C MET A 323 -7.33 25.00 12.40
N ILE A 324 -6.12 24.50 12.12
CA ILE A 324 -4.85 24.97 12.70
C ILE A 324 -4.43 26.31 12.09
N ARG A 325 -4.65 26.49 10.78
CA ARG A 325 -4.23 27.70 10.05
C ARG A 325 -5.21 28.87 10.15
N ARG A 326 -6.28 28.72 10.91
CA ARG A 326 -7.27 29.78 11.15
C ARG A 326 -6.58 31.04 11.71
N GLY A 327 -6.79 32.20 11.07
CA GLY A 327 -6.34 33.49 11.60
C GLY A 327 -4.87 33.88 11.37
N ARG A 328 -4.11 33.18 10.52
CA ARG A 328 -2.72 33.59 10.19
C ARG A 328 -2.62 34.87 9.33
N HIS A 329 -3.73 35.33 8.75
CA HIS A 329 -3.77 36.49 7.85
C HIS A 329 -4.85 37.54 8.25
N ASP A 330 -5.12 37.71 9.55
CA ASP A 330 -6.16 38.59 10.12
C ASP A 330 -7.62 38.27 9.74
N ASP A 331 -7.87 37.36 8.79
CA ASP A 331 -9.20 36.83 8.48
C ASP A 331 -9.58 35.65 9.40
N ARG A 332 -10.80 35.69 9.94
CA ARG A 332 -11.36 34.64 10.83
C ARG A 332 -11.78 33.36 10.10
N GLU A 333 -11.55 33.31 8.80
CA GLU A 333 -11.96 32.23 7.91
C GLU A 333 -11.09 30.98 8.09
N ILE A 334 -11.70 29.82 7.88
CA ILE A 334 -11.02 28.52 7.96
C ILE A 334 -10.56 28.19 6.54
N PRO A 335 -9.26 27.96 6.30
CA PRO A 335 -8.79 27.52 4.99
C PRO A 335 -9.46 26.20 4.58
N ILE A 336 -9.98 26.17 3.35
CA ILE A 336 -10.64 24.99 2.78
C ILE A 336 -9.85 24.53 1.56
N ARG A 337 -9.53 23.23 1.51
CA ARG A 337 -9.05 22.56 0.30
C ARG A 337 -10.16 21.69 -0.26
N VAL A 338 -10.42 21.82 -1.56
CA VAL A 338 -11.41 21.01 -2.26
C VAL A 338 -10.70 20.10 -3.25
N ASN A 339 -10.87 18.78 -3.09
CA ASN A 339 -10.42 17.80 -4.06
C ASN A 339 -11.64 17.24 -4.80
N THR A 340 -11.67 17.35 -6.13
CA THR A 340 -12.74 16.80 -6.97
C THR A 340 -12.19 15.61 -7.74
N TYR A 341 -12.99 14.55 -7.88
CA TYR A 341 -12.60 13.30 -8.52
C TYR A 341 -13.51 13.04 -9.72
N GLU A 342 -12.88 12.87 -10.88
CA GLU A 342 -13.55 12.54 -12.14
C GLU A 342 -13.16 11.14 -12.57
N TYR A 343 -14.13 10.36 -13.05
CA TYR A 343 -13.97 8.97 -13.45
C TYR A 343 -14.42 8.81 -14.91
N GLU A 344 -13.55 8.28 -15.76
CA GLU A 344 -13.83 7.95 -17.17
C GLU A 344 -14.72 6.70 -17.34
#